data_AF-A0A926EZX0-F1
#
_entry.id   AF-A0A926EZX0-F1
#
_cell.length_a   1.000
_cell.length_b   1.000
_cell.length_c   1.000
_cell.angle_alpha   90.00
_cell.angle_beta   90.00
_cell.angle_gamma   90.00
#
_symmetry.space_group_name_H-M   'P 1'
#
loop_
_entity.id
_entity.type
_entity.pdbx_description
1 polymer ?
#
loop_
_entity_poly.entity_id
_entity_poly.type
_entity_poly.pdbx_seq_one_letter_code
_entity_poly.pdbx_strand_id
1 'polypeptide(L)' 'MAKLKFTLNRKGVGQLLKSDEMQEVLKEYATGIRNRCGDGYEQDTRVGKTRANAMVYANTYQAKADNLRNNTILKAVK' A
#
# COMPACT_ATOMS: atom_id res chain seq x y z
N MET A 1 22.20 -19.51 -32.88
CA MET A 1 21.85 -18.63 -31.73
C MET A 1 21.72 -19.48 -30.49
N ALA A 2 22.49 -19.23 -29.44
CA ALA A 2 22.35 -19.95 -28.17
C ALA A 2 21.01 -19.55 -27.50
N LYS A 3 20.21 -20.54 -27.07
CA LYS A 3 18.99 -20.29 -26.28
C LYS A 3 19.39 -19.79 -24.89
N LEU A 4 19.30 -18.48 -24.68
CA LEU A 4 19.48 -17.87 -23.38
C LEU A 4 18.28 -18.24 -22.49
N LYS A 5 18.54 -18.97 -21.39
CA LYS A 5 17.51 -19.37 -20.42
C LYS A 5 17.57 -18.46 -19.20
N PHE A 6 16.69 -17.47 -19.13
CA PHE A 6 16.53 -16.63 -17.95
C PHE A 6 15.72 -17.39 -16.87
N THR A 7 16.23 -17.38 -15.64
CA THR A 7 15.52 -17.96 -14.48
C THR A 7 15.44 -16.91 -13.38
N LEU A 8 14.24 -16.66 -12.87
CA LEU A 8 14.01 -15.63 -11.87
C LEU A 8 14.60 -16.00 -10.50
N ASN A 9 15.36 -15.09 -9.90
CA ASN A 9 15.80 -15.23 -8.51
C ASN A 9 14.63 -14.94 -7.55
N ARG A 10 13.85 -15.98 -7.24
CA ARG A 10 12.68 -15.86 -6.34
C ARG A 10 13.03 -15.34 -4.94
N LYS A 11 14.19 -15.70 -4.40
CA LYS A 11 14.64 -15.21 -3.09
C LYS A 11 14.92 -13.70 -3.14
N GLY A 12 15.64 -13.25 -4.16
CA GLY A 12 15.93 -11.84 -4.39
C GLY A 12 14.67 -11.01 -4.60
N VAL A 13 13.70 -11.50 -5.38
CA VAL A 13 12.39 -10.85 -5.53
C VAL A 13 11.67 -10.74 -4.18
N GLY A 14 11.68 -11.80 -3.36
CA GLY A 14 11.07 -11.76 -2.04
C GLY A 14 11.77 -10.77 -1.08
N GLN A 15 13.09 -10.59 -1.19
CA GLN A 15 13.82 -9.57 -0.45
C GLN A 15 13.42 -8.17 -0.90
N LEU A 16 13.40 -7.93 -2.23
CA LEU A 16 12.97 -6.65 -2.81
C LEU A 16 11.54 -6.27 -2.37
N LEU A 17 10.59 -7.21 -2.41
CA LEU A 17 9.21 -6.95 -2.00
C LEU A 17 9.04 -6.63 -0.50
N LYS A 18 10.05 -6.90 0.33
CA LYS A 18 10.08 -6.61 1.77
C LYS A 18 11.07 -5.50 2.13
N SER A 19 11.75 -4.94 1.14
CA SER A 19 12.78 -3.92 1.33
C SER A 19 12.20 -2.63 1.90
N ASP A 20 13.08 -1.82 2.48
CA ASP A 20 12.68 -0.52 3.03
C ASP A 20 12.28 0.44 1.92
N GLU A 21 12.95 0.38 0.76
CA GLU A 21 12.60 1.14 -0.44
C GLU A 21 11.19 0.79 -0.92
N MET A 22 10.79 -0.48 -0.88
CA MET A 22 9.41 -0.88 -1.21
C MET A 22 8.39 -0.34 -0.19
N GLN A 23 8.77 -0.27 1.08
CA GLN A 23 7.90 0.31 2.11
C GLN A 23 7.72 1.82 1.91
N GLU A 24 8.78 2.53 1.51
CA GLU A 24 8.70 3.97 1.19
C GLU A 24 7.76 4.23 0.01
N VAL A 25 7.89 3.46 -1.07
CA VAL A 25 6.98 3.55 -2.23
C VAL A 25 5.53 3.33 -1.80
N LEU A 26 5.26 2.27 -1.00
CA LEU A 26 3.91 1.99 -0.51
C LEU A 26 3.38 3.11 0.41
N LYS A 27 4.26 3.68 1.25
CA LYS A 27 3.92 4.80 2.13
C LYS A 27 3.57 6.05 1.34
N GLU A 28 4.26 6.32 0.24
CA GLU A 28 3.95 7.45 -0.65
C GLU A 28 2.53 7.31 -1.22
N TYR A 29 2.21 6.13 -1.79
CA TYR A 29 0.87 5.85 -2.30
C TYR A 29 -0.21 5.96 -1.21
N ALA A 30 0.03 5.38 -0.03
CA ALA A 30 -0.89 5.46 1.10
C ALA A 30 -1.11 6.90 1.56
N THR A 31 -0.04 7.71 1.60
CA THR A 31 -0.09 9.14 1.94
C THR A 31 -0.94 9.90 0.94
N GLY A 32 -0.77 9.63 -0.36
CA GLY A 32 -1.60 10.22 -1.40
C GLY A 32 -3.09 9.89 -1.22
N ILE A 33 -3.42 8.63 -0.93
CA ILE A 33 -4.80 8.19 -0.71
C ILE A 33 -5.38 8.85 0.56
N ARG A 34 -4.67 8.78 1.68
CA ARG A 34 -5.10 9.38 2.95
C ARG A 34 -5.38 10.87 2.81
N ASN A 35 -4.48 11.61 2.16
CA ASN A 35 -4.64 13.05 1.95
C ASN A 35 -5.88 13.38 1.09
N ARG A 36 -6.27 12.51 0.15
CA ARG A 36 -7.51 12.68 -0.63
C ARG A 36 -8.77 12.38 0.18
N CYS A 37 -8.68 11.50 1.18
CA CYS A 37 -9.80 11.19 2.07
C CYS A 37 -10.08 12.32 3.08
N GLY A 38 -9.04 13.04 3.50
CA GLY A 38 -9.15 14.16 4.44
C GLY A 38 -9.05 13.75 5.91
N ASP A 39 -9.58 14.59 6.80
CA ASP A 39 -9.39 14.48 8.24
C ASP A 39 -10.02 13.21 8.84
N GLY A 40 -9.33 12.63 9.83
CA GLY A 40 -9.78 11.44 10.54
C GLY A 40 -9.50 10.11 9.83
N TYR A 41 -8.89 10.16 8.65
CA TYR A 41 -8.28 9.00 8.00
C TYR A 41 -6.80 8.89 8.35
N GLU A 42 -6.36 7.66 8.54
CA GLU A 42 -4.99 7.33 8.89
C GLU A 42 -4.43 6.27 7.95
N GLN A 43 -3.13 6.03 8.06
CA GLN A 43 -2.45 4.99 7.32
C GLN A 43 -1.45 4.25 8.20
N ASP A 44 -1.17 3.00 7.84
CA ASP A 44 -0.14 2.18 8.46
C ASP A 44 0.61 1.39 7.39
N THR A 45 1.84 0.95 7.69
CA THR A 45 2.69 0.14 6.81
C THR A 45 3.29 -1.02 7.59
N ARG A 46 3.20 -2.24 7.02
CA ARG A 46 3.69 -3.45 7.67
C ARG A 46 4.31 -4.42 6.67
N VAL A 47 5.45 -5.00 7.04
CA VAL A 47 6.06 -6.13 6.34
C VAL A 47 5.41 -7.43 6.77
N GLY A 48 4.69 -8.07 5.85
CA GLY A 48 4.10 -9.40 6.05
C GLY A 48 5.06 -10.53 5.69
N LYS A 49 4.54 -11.76 5.71
CA LYS A 49 5.33 -12.98 5.42
C LYS A 49 6.04 -12.93 4.05
N THR A 50 5.40 -12.34 3.04
CA THR A 50 5.89 -12.37 1.65
C THR A 50 6.20 -11.01 1.05
N ARG A 51 5.67 -9.92 1.60
CA ARG A 51 5.77 -8.55 1.04
C ARG A 51 5.42 -7.49 2.08
N ALA A 52 5.88 -6.26 1.84
CA ALA A 52 5.36 -5.06 2.48
C ALA A 52 3.93 -4.75 2.00
N ASN A 53 3.12 -4.19 2.90
CA ASN A 53 1.78 -3.69 2.59
C ASN A 53 1.59 -2.35 3.30
N ALA A 54 0.85 -1.44 2.68
CA ALA A 54 0.33 -0.24 3.34
C ALA A 54 -1.20 -0.27 3.33
N MET A 55 -1.80 0.29 4.38
CA MET A 55 -3.25 0.35 4.58
C MET A 55 -3.65 1.78 4.87
N VAL A 56 -4.77 2.22 4.31
CA VAL A 56 -5.47 3.46 4.69
C VAL A 56 -6.80 3.08 5.29
N TYR A 57 -7.15 3.69 6.43
CA TYR A 57 -8.35 3.37 7.18
C TYR A 57 -8.98 4.61 7.81
N ALA A 58 -10.29 4.54 8.07
CA ALA A 58 -11.01 5.57 8.81
C ALA A 58 -10.81 5.33 10.32
N ASN A 59 -10.15 6.27 11.01
CA ASN A 59 -9.88 6.16 12.43
C ASN A 59 -11.03 6.74 13.28
N THR A 60 -11.44 7.96 12.96
CA THR A 60 -12.49 8.69 13.71
C THR A 60 -13.89 8.19 13.38
N TYR A 61 -14.84 8.44 14.29
CA TYR A 61 -16.25 8.13 14.05
C TYR A 61 -16.79 8.86 12.81
N GLN A 62 -16.42 10.13 12.64
CA GLN A 62 -16.80 10.97 11.51
C GLN A 62 -16.27 10.38 10.20
N ALA A 63 -14.98 10.00 10.14
CA ALA A 63 -14.39 9.40 8.95
C ALA A 63 -15.02 8.03 8.63
N LYS A 64 -15.37 7.22 9.64
CA LYS A 64 -16.06 5.94 9.41
C LYS A 64 -17.44 6.15 8.80
N ALA A 65 -18.18 7.13 9.32
CA ALA A 65 -19.51 7.47 8.84
C ALA A 65 -19.48 8.11 7.44
N ASP A 66 -18.47 8.92 7.14
CA ASP A 66 -18.20 9.45 5.80
C ASP A 66 -17.86 8.32 4.82
N ASN A 67 -16.87 7.47 5.13
CA ASN A 67 -16.45 6.37 4.27
C ASN A 67 -17.62 5.44 3.92
N LEU A 68 -18.47 5.13 4.92
CA LEU A 68 -19.64 4.25 4.72
C LEU A 68 -20.67 4.86 3.76
N ARG A 69 -20.91 6.18 3.84
CA ARG A 69 -21.90 6.86 2.98
C ARG A 69 -21.36 7.14 1.58
N ASN A 70 -20.08 7.48 1.49
CA ASN A 70 -19.50 8.08 0.29
C ASN A 70 -18.53 7.16 -0.45
N ASN A 71 -18.15 6.02 0.13
CA ASN A 71 -17.08 5.14 -0.36
C ASN A 71 -15.76 5.90 -0.56
N THR A 72 -15.43 6.78 0.38
CA THR A 72 -14.34 7.76 0.27
C THR A 72 -12.99 7.10 -0.03
N ILE A 73 -12.60 6.06 0.73
CA ILE A 73 -11.33 5.35 0.50
C ILE A 73 -11.32 4.72 -0.89
N LEU A 74 -12.40 4.05 -1.29
CA LEU A 74 -12.50 3.36 -2.59
C LEU A 74 -12.34 4.34 -3.75
N LYS A 75 -12.98 5.51 -3.65
CA LYS A 75 -12.89 6.58 -4.68
C LYS A 75 -11.56 7.33 -4.64
N ALA A 76 -10.87 7.30 -3.51
CA ALA A 76 -9.56 7.91 -3.36
C ALA A 76 -8.44 7.05 -3.96
N VAL A 77 -8.65 5.77 -4.26
CA VAL A 77 -7.68 4.94 -5.01
C VAL A 77 -7.71 5.36 -6.48
N LYS A 78 -6.63 5.98 -6.95
CA LYS A 78 -6.41 6.40 -8.35
C LYS A 78 -4.96 6.17 -8.71
#